data_AF-W9Y7R2-F1
#
_entry.id   AF-W9Y7R2-F1
#
_cell.length_a   1.000
_cell.length_b   1.000
_cell.length_c   1.000
_cell.angle_alpha   90.00
_cell.angle_beta   90.00
_cell.angle_gamma   90.00
#
_symmetry.space_group_name_H-M   'P 1'
#
loop_
_entity.id
_entity.type
_entity.pdbx_description
1 polymer ?
#
loop_
_entity_poly.entity_id
_entity_poly.type
_entity_poly.pdbx_seq_one_letter_code
_entity_poly.pdbx_strand_id
1 'polypeptide(L)'
;MVQYKSLQYSVLANAASHIHFIDDSSQMQELALTYYSHALRGLSELLPKTSQLENHNGVLMSVMLLYLHGCMGRGTYTDIPRHVNAAIRILTLRLLRRPQSISRPFDRLAVESVLYQIFLVTTGSWSDPIELDYSFDVDFWLQAEKLLANSTLFPDRSMSFNSPVLGIPFTLFRLTLETKHLYQTPSPPDPRIRARFMSKLENWEGIVLSDQDLDCLGPNEKPNCAYQIYKDAAYLYILNTSMLVQQLCGAESIRGPPRAHPSESWQVNKASQILRDHQNDEAWARCFIGNWPVYTLGFFMSTPEDIALVRNDLQRRWDLMKFSQVFRFRRDLEVTWAKRGYPT
;
A
#
# COMPACT_ATOMS: atom_id res chain seq x y z
N MET A 1 1.80 4.85 -34.22
CA MET A 1 3.13 4.67 -33.57
C MET A 1 3.18 5.56 -32.35
N VAL A 2 3.44 5.01 -31.16
CA VAL A 2 3.36 5.75 -29.88
C VAL A 2 4.41 6.85 -29.86
N GLN A 3 3.98 8.11 -29.80
CA GLN A 3 4.83 9.32 -29.92
C GLN A 3 5.87 9.47 -28.78
N TYR A 4 5.80 8.62 -27.74
CA TYR A 4 6.61 8.75 -26.51
C TYR A 4 7.35 7.44 -26.20
N LYS A 5 8.64 7.40 -26.59
CA LYS A 5 9.52 6.24 -26.36
C LYS A 5 9.65 5.87 -24.88
N SER A 6 9.70 6.86 -23.98
CA SER A 6 9.77 6.63 -22.53
C SER A 6 8.60 5.79 -22.02
N LEU A 7 7.37 6.19 -22.37
CA LEU A 7 6.16 5.48 -21.97
C LEU A 7 6.13 4.05 -22.52
N GLN A 8 6.48 3.89 -23.80
CA GLN A 8 6.55 2.57 -24.43
C GLN A 8 7.51 1.65 -23.66
N TYR A 9 8.72 2.11 -23.38
CA TYR A 9 9.70 1.31 -22.67
C TYR A 9 9.33 1.07 -21.20
N SER A 10 8.66 2.00 -20.52
CA SER A 10 8.13 1.78 -19.17
C SER A 10 7.09 0.65 -19.16
N VAL A 11 6.21 0.58 -20.16
CA VAL A 11 5.24 -0.52 -20.29
C VAL A 11 5.94 -1.84 -20.56
N LEU A 12 6.89 -1.86 -21.52
CA LEU A 12 7.64 -3.06 -21.87
C LEU A 12 8.47 -3.59 -20.68
N ALA A 13 9.05 -2.70 -19.87
CA ALA A 13 9.79 -3.09 -18.67
C ALA A 13 8.90 -3.85 -17.69
N ASN A 14 7.71 -3.31 -17.39
CA ASN A 14 6.76 -3.97 -16.48
C ASN A 14 6.25 -5.30 -17.05
N ALA A 15 5.93 -5.35 -18.34
CA ALA A 15 5.47 -6.57 -19.01
C ALA A 15 6.53 -7.67 -18.97
N ALA A 16 7.76 -7.37 -19.39
CA ALA A 16 8.87 -8.33 -19.35
C ALA A 16 9.15 -8.81 -17.92
N SER A 17 9.09 -7.89 -16.94
CA SER A 17 9.26 -8.27 -15.54
C SER A 17 8.15 -9.17 -15.00
N HIS A 18 6.91 -9.01 -15.47
CA HIS A 18 5.80 -9.87 -15.06
C HIS A 18 5.93 -11.26 -15.69
N ILE A 19 6.27 -11.32 -17.00
CA ILE A 19 6.54 -12.58 -17.71
C ILE A 19 7.69 -13.34 -17.05
N HIS A 20 8.75 -12.66 -16.60
CA HIS A 20 9.83 -13.30 -15.84
C HIS A 20 9.31 -14.12 -14.65
N PHE A 21 8.33 -13.61 -13.88
CA PHE A 21 7.80 -14.33 -12.72
C PHE A 21 6.73 -15.37 -13.05
N ILE A 22 6.09 -15.29 -14.22
CA ILE A 22 5.17 -16.32 -14.70
C ILE A 22 5.96 -17.53 -15.23
N ASP A 23 6.95 -17.27 -16.09
CA ASP A 23 7.64 -18.30 -16.88
C ASP A 23 9.04 -18.67 -16.33
N ASP A 24 9.47 -18.04 -15.23
CA ASP A 24 10.84 -18.15 -14.67
C ASP A 24 11.95 -17.87 -15.70
N SER A 25 11.67 -16.96 -16.66
CA SER A 25 12.58 -16.67 -17.78
C SER A 25 13.61 -15.61 -17.39
N SER A 26 14.89 -15.98 -17.29
CA SER A 26 15.99 -15.05 -17.01
C SER A 26 16.19 -14.02 -18.12
N GLN A 27 15.95 -14.40 -19.38
CA GLN A 27 16.02 -13.49 -20.53
C GLN A 27 15.01 -12.34 -20.41
N MET A 28 13.80 -12.63 -19.89
CA MET A 28 12.78 -11.61 -19.67
C MET A 28 13.17 -10.63 -18.56
N GLN A 29 13.90 -11.09 -17.55
CA GLN A 29 14.46 -10.20 -16.53
C GLN A 29 15.52 -9.25 -17.12
N GLU A 30 16.38 -9.73 -18.00
CA GLU A 30 17.37 -8.89 -18.69
C GLU A 30 16.70 -7.85 -19.60
N LEU A 31 15.68 -8.26 -20.34
CA LEU A 31 14.88 -7.35 -21.16
C LEU A 31 14.15 -6.31 -20.32
N ALA A 32 13.58 -6.69 -19.17
CA ALA A 32 12.92 -5.77 -18.25
C ALA A 32 13.85 -4.63 -17.82
N LEU A 33 15.08 -4.97 -17.40
CA LEU A 33 16.09 -3.97 -16.99
C LEU A 33 16.59 -3.12 -18.17
N THR A 34 16.70 -3.72 -19.36
CA THR A 34 17.07 -3.01 -20.58
C THR A 34 16.00 -1.97 -20.95
N TYR A 35 14.73 -2.36 -20.96
CA TYR A 35 13.62 -1.46 -21.21
C TYR A 35 13.49 -0.39 -20.12
N TYR A 36 13.67 -0.74 -18.84
CA TYR A 36 13.71 0.23 -17.75
C TYR A 36 14.77 1.31 -18.00
N SER A 37 15.98 0.90 -18.38
CA SER A 37 17.08 1.82 -18.70
C SER A 37 16.76 2.72 -19.91
N HIS A 38 16.15 2.17 -20.95
CA HIS A 38 15.70 2.95 -22.11
C HIS A 38 14.58 3.95 -21.76
N ALA A 39 13.66 3.57 -20.86
CA ALA A 39 12.62 4.46 -20.38
C ALA A 39 13.20 5.66 -19.62
N LEU A 40 14.17 5.43 -18.73
CA LEU A 40 14.88 6.49 -18.02
C LEU A 40 15.61 7.44 -18.96
N ARG A 41 16.32 6.89 -19.97
CA ARG A 41 16.99 7.70 -20.98
C ARG A 41 15.99 8.55 -21.77
N GLY A 42 14.88 7.96 -22.19
CA GLY A 42 13.82 8.66 -22.89
C GLY A 42 13.20 9.79 -22.06
N LEU A 43 13.02 9.59 -20.75
CA LEU A 43 12.57 10.64 -19.83
C LEU A 43 13.60 11.76 -19.72
N SER A 44 14.87 11.43 -19.49
CA SER A 44 15.96 12.39 -19.39
C SER A 44 16.07 13.28 -20.64
N GLU A 45 15.91 12.69 -21.84
CA GLU A 45 15.92 13.43 -23.10
C GLU A 45 14.67 14.31 -23.33
N LEU A 46 13.54 13.97 -22.71
CA LEU A 46 12.26 14.67 -22.83
C LEU A 46 12.13 15.84 -21.85
N LEU A 47 12.70 15.72 -20.64
CA LEU A 47 12.68 16.73 -19.58
C LEU A 47 13.08 18.15 -20.07
N PRO A 48 14.22 18.35 -20.78
CA PRO A 48 14.64 19.69 -21.20
C PRO A 48 13.83 20.25 -22.38
N LYS A 49 13.09 19.41 -23.12
CA LYS A 49 12.42 19.78 -24.38
C LYS A 49 10.94 20.11 -24.21
N THR A 50 10.35 19.74 -23.09
CA THR A 50 8.89 19.81 -22.89
C THR A 50 8.53 21.01 -22.05
N SER A 51 7.82 21.98 -22.65
CA SER A 51 7.16 23.04 -21.88
C SER A 51 5.94 22.46 -21.14
N GLN A 52 5.67 22.94 -19.92
CA GLN A 52 4.56 22.47 -19.07
C GLN A 52 4.57 20.94 -18.84
N LEU A 53 5.73 20.40 -18.47
CA LEU A 53 5.92 18.98 -18.19
C LEU A 53 4.89 18.41 -17.20
N GLU A 54 4.46 19.24 -16.25
CA GLU A 54 3.43 18.90 -15.28
C GLU A 54 2.12 18.48 -15.95
N ASN A 55 1.76 19.00 -17.13
CA ASN A 55 0.53 18.67 -17.85
C ASN A 55 0.66 17.46 -18.78
N HIS A 56 1.86 16.87 -18.89
CA HIS A 56 2.12 15.77 -19.80
C HIS A 56 1.80 14.40 -19.18
N ASN A 57 0.63 13.83 -19.46
CA ASN A 57 0.20 12.52 -18.91
C ASN A 57 1.19 11.39 -19.19
N GLY A 58 1.78 11.35 -20.39
CA GLY A 58 2.78 10.33 -20.72
C GLY A 58 4.01 10.34 -19.80
N VAL A 59 4.43 11.51 -19.30
CA VAL A 59 5.57 11.63 -18.38
C VAL A 59 5.18 11.07 -17.02
N LEU A 60 4.04 11.52 -16.48
CA LEU A 60 3.53 11.02 -15.20
C LEU A 60 3.30 9.50 -15.23
N MET A 61 2.65 8.97 -16.27
CA MET A 61 2.45 7.53 -16.44
C MET A 61 3.77 6.77 -16.54
N SER A 62 4.77 7.32 -17.23
CA SER A 62 6.09 6.68 -17.33
C SER A 62 6.74 6.59 -15.94
N VAL A 63 6.73 7.67 -15.17
CA VAL A 63 7.24 7.70 -13.79
C VAL A 63 6.48 6.72 -12.90
N MET A 64 5.15 6.65 -13.03
CA MET A 64 4.32 5.72 -12.27
C MET A 64 4.66 4.26 -12.57
N LEU A 65 4.80 3.93 -13.85
CA LEU A 65 5.22 2.59 -14.28
C LEU A 65 6.64 2.25 -13.82
N LEU A 66 7.54 3.23 -13.68
CA LEU A 66 8.90 2.98 -13.18
C LEU A 66 8.94 2.65 -11.69
N TYR A 67 8.13 3.30 -10.84
CA TYR A 67 8.02 2.87 -9.45
C TYR A 67 7.27 1.53 -9.31
N LEU A 68 6.29 1.26 -10.18
CA LEU A 68 5.59 -0.03 -10.22
C LEU A 68 6.54 -1.16 -10.60
N HIS A 69 7.46 -0.92 -11.52
CA HIS A 69 8.49 -1.90 -11.89
C HIS A 69 9.36 -2.29 -10.69
N GLY A 70 9.67 -1.38 -9.76
CA GLY A 70 10.35 -1.74 -8.51
C GLY A 70 9.51 -2.59 -7.55
N CYS A 71 8.17 -2.41 -7.59
CA CYS A 71 7.22 -3.13 -6.75
C CYS A 71 6.91 -4.53 -7.27
N MET A 72 6.71 -4.64 -8.58
CA MET A 72 6.37 -5.88 -9.28
C MET A 72 7.60 -6.69 -9.65
N GLY A 73 8.69 -6.01 -9.99
CA GLY A 73 9.89 -6.55 -10.60
C GLY A 73 11.06 -6.80 -9.65
N ARG A 74 12.20 -7.17 -10.24
CA ARG A 74 13.47 -7.38 -9.54
C ARG A 74 14.51 -6.34 -9.98
N GLY A 75 15.35 -5.91 -9.04
CA GLY A 75 16.56 -5.13 -9.34
C GLY A 75 16.41 -3.60 -9.37
N THR A 76 15.20 -3.06 -9.20
CA THR A 76 14.95 -1.59 -9.24
C THR A 76 14.22 -1.07 -7.99
N TYR A 77 14.11 -1.89 -6.95
CA TYR A 77 13.39 -1.54 -5.72
C TYR A 77 13.96 -0.28 -5.04
N THR A 78 15.28 -0.10 -5.07
CA THR A 78 15.97 1.06 -4.49
C THR A 78 15.70 2.37 -5.24
N ASP A 79 15.18 2.30 -6.47
CA ASP A 79 14.81 3.48 -7.25
C ASP A 79 13.38 3.97 -6.99
N ILE A 80 12.54 3.16 -6.34
CA ILE A 80 11.14 3.48 -6.06
C ILE A 80 11.01 4.88 -5.41
N PRO A 81 11.76 5.24 -4.35
CA PRO A 81 11.62 6.56 -3.74
C PRO A 81 11.88 7.72 -4.69
N ARG A 82 12.84 7.58 -5.60
CA ARG A 82 13.20 8.62 -6.57
C ARG A 82 12.05 8.88 -7.54
N HIS A 83 11.43 7.81 -8.03
CA HIS A 83 10.27 7.88 -8.93
C HIS A 83 9.03 8.40 -8.23
N VAL A 84 8.80 8.01 -6.97
CA VAL A 84 7.72 8.57 -6.13
C VAL A 84 7.90 10.08 -5.95
N ASN A 85 9.11 10.51 -5.59
CA ASN A 85 9.43 11.94 -5.44
C ASN A 85 9.24 12.72 -6.74
N ALA A 86 9.57 12.12 -7.89
CA ALA A 86 9.30 12.72 -9.20
C ALA A 86 7.78 12.86 -9.45
N ALA A 87 6.99 11.84 -9.13
CA ALA A 87 5.53 11.88 -9.27
C ALA A 87 4.89 12.92 -8.34
N ILE A 88 5.33 13.00 -7.07
CA ILE A 88 4.94 14.03 -6.11
C ILE A 88 5.18 15.42 -6.70
N ARG A 89 6.39 15.69 -7.21
CA ARG A 89 6.72 17.00 -7.81
C ARG A 89 5.81 17.34 -8.99
N ILE A 90 5.57 16.39 -9.89
CA ILE A 90 4.67 16.57 -11.04
C ILE A 90 3.25 16.90 -10.59
N LEU A 91 2.69 16.14 -9.63
CA LEU A 91 1.34 16.36 -9.12
C LEU A 91 1.22 17.68 -8.33
N THR A 92 2.24 18.05 -7.56
CA THR A 92 2.29 19.33 -6.86
C THR A 92 2.22 20.50 -7.83
N LEU A 93 3.02 20.45 -8.91
CA LEU A 93 2.99 21.46 -9.97
C LEU A 93 1.65 21.51 -10.69
N ARG A 94 1.06 20.34 -11.00
CA ARG A 94 -0.18 20.20 -11.76
C ARG A 94 -1.42 20.63 -10.97
N LEU A 95 -1.54 20.19 -9.71
CA LEU A 95 -2.81 20.20 -8.98
C LEU A 95 -2.78 21.00 -7.67
N LEU A 96 -1.62 21.14 -7.02
CA LEU A 96 -1.55 21.71 -5.67
C LEU A 96 -1.15 23.19 -5.66
N ARG A 97 -0.41 23.67 -6.67
CA ARG A 97 -0.03 25.09 -6.79
C ARG A 97 -1.17 26.03 -7.20
N ARG A 98 -2.25 25.49 -7.76
CA ARG A 98 -3.47 26.24 -8.13
C ARG A 98 -4.66 25.42 -7.66
N PRO A 99 -5.18 25.65 -6.44
CA PRO A 99 -6.20 24.78 -5.87
C PRO A 99 -7.48 24.86 -6.70
N GLN A 100 -7.71 23.83 -7.51
CA GLN A 100 -8.96 23.51 -8.17
C GLN A 100 -9.37 22.10 -7.73
N SER A 101 -10.67 21.82 -7.71
CA SER A 101 -11.15 20.44 -7.57
C SER A 101 -10.62 19.59 -8.73
N ILE A 102 -10.35 18.31 -8.48
CA ILE A 102 -10.02 17.36 -9.54
C ILE A 102 -11.25 17.22 -10.44
N SER A 103 -11.09 17.55 -11.72
CA SER A 103 -12.13 17.42 -12.74
C SER A 103 -11.91 16.23 -13.67
N ARG A 104 -10.70 15.67 -13.70
CA ARG A 104 -10.32 14.57 -14.61
C ARG A 104 -10.14 13.27 -13.82
N PRO A 105 -10.79 12.17 -14.23
CA PRO A 105 -10.61 10.86 -13.59
C PRO A 105 -9.15 10.40 -13.52
N PHE A 106 -8.35 10.68 -14.56
CA PHE A 106 -6.93 10.36 -14.57
C PHE A 106 -6.15 11.03 -13.44
N ASP A 107 -6.42 12.31 -13.15
CA ASP A 107 -5.71 13.03 -12.09
C ASP A 107 -6.06 12.43 -10.71
N ARG A 108 -7.31 11.99 -10.51
CA ARG A 108 -7.69 11.27 -9.30
C ARG A 108 -6.97 9.93 -9.16
N LEU A 109 -6.97 9.12 -10.22
CA LEU A 109 -6.23 7.85 -10.27
C LEU A 109 -4.74 8.06 -9.96
N ALA A 110 -4.13 9.10 -10.52
CA ALA A 110 -2.73 9.39 -10.32
C ALA A 110 -2.42 9.80 -8.87
N VAL A 111 -3.21 10.70 -8.28
CA VAL A 111 -3.02 11.11 -6.88
C VAL A 111 -3.18 9.91 -5.94
N GLU A 112 -4.24 9.11 -6.09
CA GLU A 112 -4.46 7.94 -5.23
C GLU A 112 -3.36 6.88 -5.41
N SER A 113 -2.89 6.64 -6.63
CA SER A 113 -1.78 5.72 -6.91
C SER A 113 -0.48 6.19 -6.26
N VAL A 114 -0.19 7.50 -6.30
CA VAL A 114 1.00 8.06 -5.66
C VAL A 114 0.88 8.00 -4.14
N LEU A 115 -0.30 8.26 -3.57
CA LEU A 115 -0.53 8.10 -2.12
C LEU A 115 -0.34 6.65 -1.67
N TYR A 116 -0.87 5.68 -2.43
CA TYR A 116 -0.64 4.27 -2.14
C TYR A 116 0.85 3.92 -2.18
N GLN A 117 1.56 4.44 -3.18
CA GLN A 117 2.99 4.18 -3.31
C GLN A 117 3.81 4.84 -2.19
N ILE A 118 3.47 6.06 -1.78
CA ILE A 118 4.03 6.71 -0.59
C ILE A 118 3.81 5.83 0.63
N PHE A 119 2.59 5.32 0.82
CA PHE A 119 2.26 4.42 1.91
C PHE A 119 3.15 3.17 1.90
N LEU A 120 3.30 2.48 0.77
CA LEU A 120 4.13 1.28 0.66
C LEU A 120 5.62 1.55 0.91
N VAL A 121 6.16 2.66 0.39
CA VAL A 121 7.57 3.03 0.59
C VAL A 121 7.84 3.38 2.04
N THR A 122 6.95 4.18 2.64
CA THR A 122 7.08 4.62 4.04
C THR A 122 6.91 3.44 5.00
N THR A 123 6.00 2.51 4.68
CA THR A 123 5.78 1.34 5.53
C THR A 123 6.82 0.24 5.35
N GLY A 124 7.49 0.13 4.20
CA GLY A 124 8.64 -0.76 4.01
C GLY A 124 8.48 -2.18 4.57
N SER A 125 9.61 -2.79 4.96
CA SER A 125 9.64 -4.02 5.77
C SER A 125 9.63 -3.68 7.26
N TRP A 126 9.11 -4.58 8.09
CA TRP A 126 9.22 -4.49 9.54
C TRP A 126 10.59 -4.94 10.05
N SER A 127 11.24 -5.91 9.39
CA SER A 127 12.50 -6.50 9.88
C SER A 127 13.74 -5.93 9.21
N ASP A 128 13.58 -5.24 8.08
CA ASP A 128 14.66 -4.56 7.35
C ASP A 128 14.24 -3.11 7.09
N PRO A 129 14.45 -2.20 8.05
CA PRO A 129 14.28 -0.77 7.82
C PRO A 129 15.43 -0.33 6.91
N ILE A 130 15.27 -0.56 5.61
CA ILE A 130 16.18 -0.03 4.62
C ILE A 130 16.17 1.48 4.80
N GLU A 131 17.34 2.06 5.09
CA GLU A 131 17.58 3.50 5.02
C GLU A 131 17.42 3.93 3.56
N LEU A 132 16.17 4.05 3.12
CA LEU A 132 15.85 4.72 1.88
C LEU A 132 16.06 6.21 2.14
N ASP A 133 16.76 6.89 1.23
CA ASP A 133 16.83 8.35 1.16
C ASP A 133 15.44 8.90 0.78
N TYR A 134 14.49 8.71 1.70
CA TYR A 134 13.08 8.99 1.53
C TYR A 134 12.53 9.49 2.86
N SER A 135 12.14 10.75 2.88
CA SER A 135 11.34 11.32 3.95
C SER A 135 9.87 11.29 3.55
N PHE A 136 9.01 10.89 4.49
CA PHE A 136 7.57 11.00 4.31
C PHE A 136 7.18 12.48 4.17
N ASP A 137 6.68 12.85 2.99
CA ASP A 137 6.22 14.21 2.68
C ASP A 137 4.80 14.44 3.24
N VAL A 138 4.75 14.83 4.51
CA VAL A 138 3.50 15.10 5.24
C VAL A 138 2.70 16.25 4.60
N ASP A 139 3.38 17.25 4.05
CA ASP A 139 2.73 18.42 3.46
C ASP A 139 2.01 18.05 2.17
N PHE A 140 2.65 17.24 1.31
CA PHE A 140 1.99 16.67 0.14
C PHE A 140 0.80 15.80 0.52
N TRP A 141 0.98 14.92 1.51
CA TRP A 141 -0.09 14.01 1.95
C TRP A 141 -1.35 14.77 2.39
N LEU A 142 -1.19 15.77 3.27
CA LEU A 142 -2.32 16.56 3.78
C LEU A 142 -3.01 17.37 2.67
N GLN A 143 -2.24 17.92 1.74
CA GLN A 143 -2.79 18.64 0.58
C GLN A 143 -3.55 17.71 -0.36
N ALA A 144 -3.03 16.52 -0.62
CA ALA A 144 -3.69 15.51 -1.45
C ALA A 144 -4.97 14.98 -0.80
N GLU A 145 -4.96 14.70 0.51
CA GLU A 145 -6.14 14.30 1.29
C GLU A 145 -7.25 15.37 1.18
N LYS A 146 -6.88 16.65 1.39
CA LYS A 146 -7.81 17.78 1.24
C LYS A 146 -8.34 17.90 -0.19
N LEU A 147 -7.47 17.73 -1.19
CA LEU A 147 -7.86 17.78 -2.60
C LEU A 147 -8.88 16.69 -2.94
N LEU A 148 -8.62 15.45 -2.53
CA LEU A 148 -9.50 14.30 -2.81
C LEU A 148 -10.83 14.40 -2.07
N ALA A 149 -10.82 14.87 -0.82
CA ALA A 149 -12.04 15.13 -0.05
C ALA A 149 -12.95 16.18 -0.71
N ASN A 150 -12.36 17.17 -1.37
CA ASN A 150 -13.11 18.22 -2.07
C ASN A 150 -13.47 17.85 -3.53
N SER A 151 -13.10 16.67 -4.01
CA SER A 151 -13.21 16.31 -5.43
C SER A 151 -14.03 15.05 -5.65
N THR A 152 -15.33 15.10 -5.35
CA THR A 152 -16.28 14.01 -5.63
C THR A 152 -16.60 13.99 -7.12
N LEU A 153 -16.13 12.97 -7.84
CA LEU A 153 -16.36 12.82 -9.28
C LEU A 153 -17.72 12.20 -9.59
N PHE A 154 -18.22 11.34 -8.70
CA PHE A 154 -19.48 10.63 -8.85
C PHE A 154 -20.33 10.86 -7.59
N PRO A 155 -21.12 11.95 -7.54
CA PRO A 155 -22.04 12.21 -6.42
C PRO A 155 -23.00 11.04 -6.19
N ASP A 156 -23.42 10.84 -4.94
CA ASP A 156 -24.34 9.77 -4.51
C ASP A 156 -23.88 8.34 -4.81
N ARG A 157 -22.57 8.15 -5.04
CA ARG A 157 -21.94 6.84 -5.25
C ARG A 157 -20.96 6.54 -4.12
N SER A 158 -20.83 5.25 -3.85
CA SER A 158 -19.93 4.69 -2.85
C SER A 158 -18.47 5.15 -3.01
N MET A 159 -17.71 5.03 -1.92
CA MET A 159 -16.26 5.23 -1.90
C MET A 159 -15.55 4.37 -2.93
N SER A 160 -16.05 3.18 -3.28
CA SER A 160 -15.44 2.36 -4.33
C SER A 160 -15.48 3.01 -5.74
N PHE A 161 -16.52 3.81 -6.04
CA PHE A 161 -16.58 4.59 -7.29
C PHE A 161 -15.74 5.85 -7.24
N ASN A 162 -15.74 6.53 -6.09
CA ASN A 162 -15.00 7.77 -5.95
C ASN A 162 -13.52 7.53 -5.70
N SER A 163 -13.12 6.45 -5.03
CA SER A 163 -11.74 6.07 -4.73
C SER A 163 -11.34 4.73 -5.37
N PRO A 164 -11.14 4.71 -6.70
CA PRO A 164 -10.94 3.47 -7.45
C PRO A 164 -9.60 2.78 -7.17
N VAL A 165 -8.62 3.46 -6.58
CA VAL A 165 -7.32 2.85 -6.25
C VAL A 165 -7.27 2.42 -4.80
N LEU A 166 -7.58 3.32 -3.87
CA LEU A 166 -7.45 3.04 -2.44
C LEU A 166 -8.66 2.27 -1.89
N GLY A 167 -9.86 2.69 -2.26
CA GLY A 167 -11.14 2.07 -1.86
C GLY A 167 -11.41 2.02 -0.35
N ILE A 168 -10.54 2.61 0.48
CA ILE A 168 -10.67 2.70 1.94
C ILE A 168 -10.32 4.13 2.39
N PRO A 169 -10.77 4.58 3.58
CA PRO A 169 -10.56 5.95 4.04
C PRO A 169 -9.08 6.36 4.12
N PHE A 170 -8.72 7.53 3.54
CA PHE A 170 -7.36 8.10 3.61
C PHE A 170 -6.85 8.30 5.04
N THR A 171 -7.77 8.63 5.95
CA THR A 171 -7.50 8.78 7.38
C THR A 171 -6.96 7.51 8.01
N LEU A 172 -7.35 6.34 7.50
CA LEU A 172 -6.89 5.04 7.99
C LEU A 172 -5.44 4.78 7.57
N PHE A 173 -5.08 5.03 6.30
CA PHE A 173 -3.69 4.97 5.85
C PHE A 173 -2.78 5.90 6.66
N ARG A 174 -3.22 7.15 6.87
CA ARG A 174 -2.47 8.12 7.67
C ARG A 174 -2.30 7.63 9.11
N LEU A 175 -3.36 7.13 9.74
CA LEU A 175 -3.28 6.58 11.10
C LEU A 175 -2.28 5.43 11.17
N THR A 176 -2.29 4.52 10.20
CA THR A 176 -1.32 3.41 10.11
C THR A 176 0.11 3.92 9.95
N LEU A 177 0.35 4.92 9.09
CA LEU A 177 1.68 5.53 8.92
C LEU A 177 2.18 6.19 10.20
N GLU A 178 1.35 6.99 10.85
CA GLU A 178 1.69 7.65 12.10
C GLU A 178 1.99 6.61 13.21
N THR A 179 1.16 5.56 13.33
CA THR A 179 1.37 4.47 14.30
C THR A 179 2.66 3.72 14.04
N LYS A 180 2.96 3.40 12.78
CA LYS A 180 4.23 2.73 12.42
C LYS A 180 5.44 3.61 12.77
N HIS A 181 5.38 4.90 12.44
CA HIS A 181 6.46 5.83 12.75
C HIS A 181 6.72 5.90 14.26
N LEU A 182 5.66 5.97 15.07
CA LEU A 182 5.76 5.89 16.53
C LEU A 182 6.36 4.56 17.00
N TYR A 183 5.94 3.44 16.41
CA TYR A 183 6.45 2.10 16.74
C TYR A 183 7.96 1.95 16.45
N GLN A 184 8.45 2.59 15.40
CA GLN A 184 9.87 2.54 15.01
C GLN A 184 10.72 3.62 15.70
N THR A 185 10.11 4.58 16.38
CA THR A 185 10.83 5.61 17.11
C THR A 185 11.51 5.00 18.34
N PRO A 186 12.83 5.16 18.51
CA PRO A 186 13.56 4.50 19.62
C PRO A 186 13.14 4.96 21.02
N SER A 187 12.53 6.14 21.12
CA SER A 187 12.08 6.73 22.38
C SER A 187 10.61 6.38 22.65
N PRO A 188 10.26 6.02 23.89
CA PRO A 188 8.86 5.74 24.24
C PRO A 188 8.01 6.99 23.97
N PRO A 189 6.85 6.85 23.32
CA PRO A 189 5.99 7.98 23.01
C PRO A 189 5.42 8.60 24.28
N ASP A 190 5.27 9.93 24.27
CA ASP A 190 4.62 10.69 25.35
C ASP A 190 3.25 10.05 25.69
N PRO A 191 2.92 9.81 26.98
CA PRO A 191 1.59 9.41 27.43
C PRO A 191 0.43 10.15 26.73
N ARG A 192 0.56 11.46 26.47
CA ARG A 192 -0.47 12.25 25.76
C ARG A 192 -0.63 11.83 24.31
N ILE A 193 0.48 11.53 23.63
CA ILE A 193 0.46 11.01 22.26
C ILE A 193 -0.21 9.64 22.26
N ARG A 194 0.15 8.75 23.19
CA ARG A 194 -0.49 7.43 23.32
C ARG A 194 -2.00 7.53 23.53
N ALA A 195 -2.45 8.35 24.47
CA ALA A 195 -3.88 8.56 24.75
C ALA A 195 -4.63 9.08 23.51
N ARG A 196 -4.02 9.98 22.73
CA ARG A 196 -4.60 10.48 21.48
C ARG A 196 -4.79 9.37 20.44
N PHE A 197 -3.83 8.46 20.30
CA PHE A 197 -3.94 7.34 19.36
C PHE A 197 -4.99 6.33 19.79
N MET A 198 -5.07 6.02 21.09
CA MET A 198 -6.13 5.19 21.65
C MET A 198 -7.51 5.77 21.35
N SER A 199 -7.73 7.05 21.65
CA SER A 199 -9.01 7.72 21.39
C SER A 199 -9.37 7.76 19.89
N LYS A 200 -8.38 7.96 19.00
CA LYS A 200 -8.63 7.84 17.54
C LYS A 200 -9.06 6.43 17.15
N LEU A 201 -8.47 5.40 17.76
CA LEU A 201 -8.74 4.00 17.46
C LEU A 201 -10.07 3.50 18.01
N GLU A 202 -10.53 3.98 19.17
CA GLU A 202 -11.80 3.56 19.78
C GLU A 202 -12.99 3.63 18.79
N ASN A 203 -13.07 4.70 18.00
CA ASN A 203 -14.09 4.83 16.97
C ASN A 203 -13.95 3.79 15.85
N TRP A 204 -12.73 3.49 15.41
CA TRP A 204 -12.47 2.49 14.38
C TRP A 204 -12.72 1.06 14.88
N GLU A 205 -12.31 0.76 16.11
CA GLU A 205 -12.58 -0.51 16.76
C GLU A 205 -14.09 -0.73 16.92
N GLY A 206 -14.83 0.32 17.30
CA GLY A 206 -16.30 0.29 17.38
C GLY A 206 -16.96 -0.09 16.05
N ILE A 207 -16.43 0.39 14.92
CA ILE A 207 -16.89 0.01 13.58
C ILE A 207 -16.68 -1.49 13.34
N VAL A 208 -15.50 -2.02 13.64
CA VAL A 208 -15.17 -3.45 13.44
C VAL A 208 -16.02 -4.34 14.35
N LEU A 209 -16.16 -3.98 15.63
CA LEU A 209 -16.90 -4.74 16.63
C LEU A 209 -18.41 -4.77 16.34
N SER A 210 -18.93 -3.69 15.76
CA SER A 210 -20.35 -3.59 15.39
C SER A 210 -20.62 -4.05 13.96
N ASP A 211 -19.60 -4.55 13.25
CA ASP A 211 -19.64 -4.90 11.82
C ASP A 211 -20.23 -3.80 10.92
N GLN A 212 -19.97 -2.53 11.29
CA GLN A 212 -20.50 -1.37 10.58
C GLN A 212 -19.82 -1.16 9.24
N ASP A 213 -20.62 -0.67 8.30
CA ASP A 213 -20.16 -0.27 6.99
C ASP A 213 -19.28 0.99 7.07
N LEU A 214 -18.16 0.95 6.34
CA LEU A 214 -17.21 2.07 6.23
C LEU A 214 -17.62 3.08 5.17
N ASP A 215 -18.65 2.75 4.41
CA ASP A 215 -19.13 3.49 3.26
C ASP A 215 -20.65 3.63 3.35
N CYS A 216 -21.16 4.74 2.85
CA CYS A 216 -22.60 4.98 2.79
C CYS A 216 -23.06 4.69 1.36
N LEU A 217 -23.68 3.53 1.14
CA LEU A 217 -24.27 3.22 -0.15
C LEU A 217 -25.46 4.16 -0.41
N GLY A 218 -25.51 4.74 -1.61
CA GLY A 218 -26.68 5.50 -2.04
C GLY A 218 -27.94 4.60 -2.04
N PRO A 219 -29.15 5.16 -1.89
CA PRO A 219 -30.40 4.38 -1.77
C PRO A 219 -30.66 3.39 -2.91
N ASN A 220 -30.08 3.66 -4.09
CA ASN A 220 -30.24 2.86 -5.31
C ASN A 220 -28.97 2.09 -5.71
N GLU A 221 -27.91 2.16 -4.91
CA GLU A 221 -26.65 1.48 -5.18
C GLU A 221 -26.65 0.08 -4.56
N LYS A 222 -26.44 -0.94 -5.39
CA LYS A 222 -26.20 -2.30 -4.91
C LYS A 222 -24.73 -2.41 -4.50
N PRO A 223 -24.41 -3.04 -3.36
CA PRO A 223 -23.03 -3.39 -3.04
C PRO A 223 -22.43 -4.16 -4.22
N ASN A 224 -21.30 -3.69 -4.75
CA ASN A 224 -20.56 -4.47 -5.73
C ASN A 224 -19.87 -5.66 -5.02
N CYS A 225 -19.44 -6.68 -5.77
CA CYS A 225 -18.74 -7.82 -5.19
C CYS A 225 -17.42 -7.44 -4.48
N ALA A 226 -16.87 -6.26 -4.78
CA ALA A 226 -15.66 -5.76 -4.14
C ALA A 226 -15.94 -5.09 -2.79
N TYR A 227 -17.19 -4.73 -2.47
CA TYR A 227 -17.54 -3.99 -1.27
C TYR A 227 -17.05 -4.69 0.00
N GLN A 228 -17.37 -5.97 0.12
CA GLN A 228 -16.94 -6.77 1.27
C GLN A 228 -15.41 -6.90 1.34
N ILE A 229 -14.74 -7.10 0.20
CA ILE A 229 -13.27 -7.20 0.11
C ILE A 229 -12.60 -5.92 0.63
N TYR A 230 -13.09 -4.74 0.24
CA TYR A 230 -12.54 -3.47 0.72
C TYR A 230 -12.87 -3.20 2.19
N LYS A 231 -14.08 -3.57 2.64
CA LYS A 231 -14.47 -3.51 4.06
C LYS A 231 -13.55 -4.36 4.92
N ASP A 232 -13.33 -5.62 4.55
CA ASP A 232 -12.49 -6.55 5.30
C ASP A 232 -11.01 -6.17 5.22
N ALA A 233 -10.54 -5.69 4.07
CA ALA A 233 -9.18 -5.14 3.97
C ALA A 233 -9.00 -3.95 4.94
N ALA A 234 -9.95 -3.01 4.98
CA ALA A 234 -9.92 -1.89 5.93
C ALA A 234 -9.99 -2.38 7.39
N TYR A 235 -10.78 -3.41 7.69
CA TYR A 235 -10.80 -4.01 9.02
C TYR A 235 -9.41 -4.53 9.40
N LEU A 236 -8.69 -5.21 8.50
CA LEU A 236 -7.33 -5.65 8.79
C LEU A 236 -6.37 -4.47 9.05
N TYR A 237 -6.53 -3.33 8.37
CA TYR A 237 -5.77 -2.10 8.69
C TYR A 237 -6.07 -1.59 10.10
N ILE A 238 -7.35 -1.57 10.51
CA ILE A 238 -7.78 -1.16 11.84
C ILE A 238 -7.22 -2.12 12.90
N LEU A 239 -7.38 -3.42 12.71
CA LEU A 239 -6.91 -4.46 13.63
C LEU A 239 -5.40 -4.42 13.82
N ASN A 240 -4.63 -4.30 12.73
CA ASN A 240 -3.18 -4.14 12.82
C ASN A 240 -2.79 -2.89 13.59
N THR A 241 -3.46 -1.77 13.31
CA THR A 241 -3.17 -0.50 13.99
C THR A 241 -3.53 -0.58 15.48
N SER A 242 -4.64 -1.22 15.83
CA SER A 242 -5.06 -1.50 17.22
C SER A 242 -3.99 -2.29 17.97
N MET A 243 -3.55 -3.43 17.42
CA MET A 243 -2.53 -4.28 18.05
C MET A 243 -1.18 -3.55 18.18
N LEU A 244 -0.79 -2.74 17.20
CA LEU A 244 0.43 -1.91 17.29
C LEU A 244 0.34 -0.88 18.43
N VAL A 245 -0.78 -0.19 18.57
CA VAL A 245 -0.96 0.81 19.62
C VAL A 245 -1.02 0.17 21.02
N GLN A 246 -1.61 -1.01 21.14
CA GLN A 246 -1.59 -1.78 22.38
C GLN A 246 -0.16 -2.16 22.78
N GLN A 247 0.67 -2.61 21.83
CA GLN A 247 2.09 -2.85 22.08
C GLN A 247 2.81 -1.57 22.52
N LEU A 248 2.57 -0.43 21.86
CA LEU A 248 3.14 0.90 22.23
C LEU A 248 2.75 1.35 23.66
N CYS A 249 1.64 0.87 24.19
CA CYS A 249 1.20 1.15 25.56
C CYS A 249 1.84 0.23 26.60
N GLY A 250 2.49 -0.86 26.18
CA GLY A 250 3.19 -1.80 27.04
C GLY A 250 4.40 -1.19 27.75
N ALA A 251 4.83 -1.84 28.84
CA ALA A 251 5.94 -1.38 29.68
C ALA A 251 7.34 -1.68 29.08
N GLU A 252 7.42 -2.56 28.09
CA GLU A 252 8.69 -3.01 27.54
C GLU A 252 9.15 -2.15 26.36
N SER A 253 10.47 -1.89 26.30
CA SER A 253 11.08 -1.25 25.13
C SER A 253 10.84 -2.10 23.89
N ILE A 254 10.12 -1.53 22.94
CA ILE A 254 9.86 -2.13 21.65
C ILE A 254 11.11 -1.91 20.78
N ARG A 255 11.79 -3.01 20.45
CA ARG A 255 12.85 -3.01 19.43
C ARG A 255 12.58 -4.13 18.45
N GLY A 256 12.69 -3.82 17.15
CA GLY A 256 12.48 -4.78 16.07
C GLY A 256 11.02 -4.88 15.59
N PRO A 257 10.67 -5.92 14.83
CA PRO A 257 9.34 -6.07 14.23
C PRO A 257 8.22 -6.24 15.28
N PRO A 258 6.93 -6.06 14.89
CA PRO A 258 5.76 -6.24 15.77
C PRO A 258 5.77 -7.58 16.46
N ARG A 259 5.49 -7.63 17.76
CA ARG A 259 5.52 -8.90 18.51
C ARG A 259 4.24 -9.70 18.27
N ALA A 260 4.28 -10.99 18.59
CA ALA A 260 3.06 -11.79 18.66
C ALA A 260 2.05 -11.15 19.61
N HIS A 261 0.78 -11.15 19.21
CA HIS A 261 -0.34 -10.72 20.03
C HIS A 261 -0.97 -11.94 20.72
N PRO A 262 -1.57 -11.81 21.91
CA PRO A 262 -2.35 -12.89 22.53
C PRO A 262 -3.36 -13.50 21.55
N SER A 263 -3.29 -14.83 21.37
CA SER A 263 -4.16 -15.59 20.45
C SER A 263 -5.65 -15.43 20.78
N GLU A 264 -5.96 -15.35 22.08
CA GLU A 264 -7.33 -15.18 22.59
C GLU A 264 -7.89 -13.75 22.41
N SER A 265 -7.08 -12.81 21.92
CA SER A 265 -7.55 -11.45 21.70
C SER A 265 -8.63 -11.38 20.62
N TRP A 266 -9.61 -10.50 20.83
CA TRP A 266 -10.69 -10.31 19.86
C TRP A 266 -10.14 -9.86 18.49
N GLN A 267 -9.03 -9.12 18.46
CA GLN A 267 -8.42 -8.65 17.22
C GLN A 267 -7.84 -9.81 16.39
N VAL A 268 -7.09 -10.71 17.03
CA VAL A 268 -6.55 -11.90 16.36
C VAL A 268 -7.69 -12.79 15.88
N ASN A 269 -8.69 -13.03 16.73
CA ASN A 269 -9.87 -13.82 16.38
C ASN A 269 -10.63 -13.25 15.16
N LYS A 270 -10.90 -11.93 15.14
CA LYS A 270 -11.57 -11.26 14.01
C LYS A 270 -10.71 -11.28 12.75
N ALA A 271 -9.40 -11.07 12.86
CA ALA A 271 -8.50 -11.12 11.71
C ALA A 271 -8.41 -12.53 11.10
N SER A 272 -8.29 -13.56 11.95
CA SER A 272 -8.29 -14.95 11.51
C SER A 272 -9.63 -15.36 10.89
N GLN A 273 -10.76 -14.85 11.41
CA GLN A 273 -12.06 -15.04 10.78
C GLN A 273 -12.10 -14.46 9.35
N ILE A 274 -11.68 -13.21 9.17
CA ILE A 274 -11.61 -12.56 7.84
C ILE A 274 -10.78 -13.40 6.86
N LEU A 275 -9.61 -13.88 7.27
CA LEU A 275 -8.76 -14.70 6.40
C LEU A 275 -9.40 -16.06 6.05
N ARG A 276 -10.13 -16.68 6.98
CA ARG A 276 -10.85 -17.94 6.73
C ARG A 276 -12.01 -17.71 5.76
N ASP A 277 -12.78 -16.64 5.93
CA ASP A 277 -13.92 -16.31 5.07
C ASP A 277 -13.48 -16.09 3.62
N HIS A 278 -12.27 -15.57 3.39
CA HIS A 278 -11.69 -15.35 2.07
C HIS A 278 -10.68 -16.41 1.59
N GLN A 279 -10.49 -17.52 2.31
CA GLN A 279 -9.44 -18.51 1.99
C GLN A 279 -9.50 -19.02 0.54
N ASN A 280 -10.72 -19.08 -0.02
CA ASN A 280 -10.99 -19.55 -1.38
C ASN A 280 -11.39 -18.46 -2.38
N ASP A 281 -11.33 -17.19 -1.99
CA ASP A 281 -11.75 -16.07 -2.81
C ASP A 281 -10.57 -15.53 -3.65
N GLU A 282 -10.66 -15.68 -4.97
CA GLU A 282 -9.64 -15.14 -5.88
C GLU A 282 -9.67 -13.61 -5.99
N ALA A 283 -10.84 -12.98 -5.82
CA ALA A 283 -10.94 -11.52 -5.90
C ALA A 283 -10.24 -10.88 -4.69
N TRP A 284 -10.40 -11.46 -3.50
CA TRP A 284 -9.62 -11.09 -2.32
C TRP A 284 -8.11 -11.22 -2.55
N ALA A 285 -7.67 -12.36 -3.07
CA ALA A 285 -6.26 -12.62 -3.31
C ALA A 285 -5.66 -11.76 -4.45
N ARG A 286 -6.48 -11.24 -5.37
CA ARG A 286 -6.07 -10.23 -6.38
C ARG A 286 -6.13 -8.79 -5.87
N CYS A 287 -6.75 -8.54 -4.72
CA CYS A 287 -6.88 -7.19 -4.15
C CYS A 287 -5.56 -6.76 -3.50
N PHE A 288 -4.81 -5.89 -4.18
CA PHE A 288 -3.50 -5.43 -3.72
C PHE A 288 -3.54 -4.64 -2.41
N ILE A 289 -4.67 -3.99 -2.10
CA ILE A 289 -4.87 -3.24 -0.84
C ILE A 289 -4.75 -4.16 0.38
N GLY A 290 -5.09 -5.45 0.24
CA GLY A 290 -4.93 -6.43 1.30
C GLY A 290 -3.49 -6.89 1.55
N ASN A 291 -2.53 -6.61 0.66
CA ASN A 291 -1.18 -7.18 0.75
C ASN A 291 -0.43 -6.73 2.02
N TRP A 292 -0.39 -5.42 2.28
CA TRP A 292 0.28 -4.88 3.45
C TRP A 292 -0.37 -5.27 4.79
N PRO A 293 -1.70 -5.21 4.95
CA PRO A 293 -2.29 -5.58 6.22
C PRO A 293 -2.20 -7.09 6.49
N VAL A 294 -2.31 -7.97 5.49
CA VAL A 294 -2.05 -9.42 5.69
C VAL A 294 -0.59 -9.66 6.09
N TYR A 295 0.36 -9.00 5.43
CA TYR A 295 1.78 -9.07 5.79
C TYR A 295 2.02 -8.64 7.24
N THR A 296 1.50 -7.47 7.64
CA THR A 296 1.67 -6.96 9.01
C THR A 296 0.99 -7.85 10.04
N LEU A 297 -0.16 -8.43 9.69
CA LEU A 297 -0.90 -9.36 10.53
C LEU A 297 -0.07 -10.59 10.91
N GLY A 298 0.76 -11.10 9.98
CA GLY A 298 1.62 -12.26 10.23
C GLY A 298 2.57 -12.10 11.42
N PHE A 299 2.94 -10.88 11.79
CA PHE A 299 3.77 -10.63 12.97
C PHE A 299 3.03 -10.81 14.29
N PHE A 300 1.71 -10.66 14.29
CA PHE A 300 0.87 -10.83 15.47
C PHE A 300 0.49 -12.29 15.73
N MET A 301 0.63 -13.17 14.74
CA MET A 301 0.27 -14.58 14.85
C MET A 301 1.31 -15.38 15.65
N SER A 302 0.81 -16.27 16.51
CA SER A 302 1.62 -17.08 17.42
C SER A 302 1.29 -18.57 17.39
N THR A 303 0.09 -18.95 16.98
CA THR A 303 -0.32 -20.35 16.83
C THR A 303 0.08 -20.89 15.45
N PRO A 304 0.40 -22.19 15.32
CA PRO A 304 0.66 -22.80 14.02
C PRO A 304 -0.49 -22.59 13.02
N GLU A 305 -1.74 -22.65 13.49
CA GLU A 305 -2.94 -22.49 12.69
C GLU A 305 -3.06 -21.09 12.11
N ASP A 306 -2.89 -20.04 12.95
CA ASP A 306 -3.00 -18.66 12.49
C ASP A 306 -1.82 -18.26 11.59
N ILE A 307 -0.61 -18.76 11.88
CA ILE A 307 0.56 -18.58 11.01
C ILE A 307 0.29 -19.22 9.64
N ALA A 308 -0.27 -20.43 9.62
CA ALA A 308 -0.62 -21.12 8.37
C ALA A 308 -1.66 -20.35 7.55
N LEU A 309 -2.65 -19.70 8.20
CA LEU A 309 -3.62 -18.85 7.50
C LEU A 309 -2.92 -17.71 6.73
N VAL A 310 -2.06 -16.95 7.40
CA VAL A 310 -1.34 -15.83 6.77
C VAL A 310 -0.39 -16.33 5.67
N ARG A 311 0.34 -17.42 5.94
CA ARG A 311 1.26 -18.03 4.97
C ARG A 311 0.54 -18.45 3.69
N ASN A 312 -0.60 -19.13 3.83
CA ASN A 312 -1.40 -19.62 2.70
C ASN A 312 -2.03 -18.45 1.92
N ASP A 313 -2.50 -17.41 2.61
CA ASP A 313 -3.05 -16.22 1.95
C ASP A 313 -1.99 -15.48 1.11
N LEU A 314 -0.80 -15.22 1.69
CA LEU A 314 0.31 -14.60 0.96
C LEU A 314 0.82 -15.46 -0.19
N GLN A 315 0.84 -16.78 -0.02
CA GLN A 315 1.20 -17.71 -1.10
C GLN A 315 0.19 -17.61 -2.25
N ARG A 316 -1.12 -17.62 -1.96
CA ARG A 316 -2.17 -17.49 -2.97
C ARG A 316 -2.11 -16.16 -3.71
N ARG A 317 -1.89 -15.05 -2.98
CA ARG A 317 -1.66 -13.72 -3.56
C ARG A 317 -0.47 -13.71 -4.51
N TRP A 318 0.64 -14.33 -4.11
CA TRP A 318 1.82 -14.49 -4.96
C TRP A 318 1.49 -15.30 -6.22
N ASP A 319 0.80 -16.44 -6.08
CA ASP A 319 0.50 -17.32 -7.20
C ASP A 319 -0.42 -16.68 -8.23
N LEU A 320 -1.37 -15.84 -7.81
CA LEU A 320 -2.29 -15.15 -8.71
C LEU A 320 -1.72 -13.88 -9.33
N MET A 321 -0.93 -13.09 -8.58
CA MET A 321 -0.46 -11.78 -9.05
C MET A 321 0.96 -11.78 -9.59
N LYS A 322 1.83 -12.67 -9.08
CA LYS A 322 3.28 -12.70 -9.35
C LYS A 322 3.96 -11.35 -9.09
N PHE A 323 3.52 -10.65 -8.04
CA PHE A 323 4.10 -9.37 -7.62
C PHE A 323 5.24 -9.60 -6.62
N SER A 324 6.46 -9.16 -6.96
CA SER A 324 7.64 -9.41 -6.12
C SER A 324 7.53 -8.83 -4.70
N GLN A 325 6.73 -7.79 -4.50
CA GLN A 325 6.43 -7.27 -3.17
C GLN A 325 5.82 -8.32 -2.23
N VAL A 326 4.87 -9.13 -2.70
CA VAL A 326 4.23 -10.19 -1.88
C VAL A 326 5.26 -11.24 -1.49
N PHE A 327 6.14 -11.62 -2.43
CA PHE A 327 7.25 -12.52 -2.15
C PHE A 327 8.20 -11.96 -1.08
N ARG A 328 8.53 -10.66 -1.14
CA ARG A 328 9.36 -9.98 -0.12
C ARG A 328 8.70 -9.99 1.25
N PHE A 329 7.40 -9.69 1.34
CA PHE A 329 6.62 -9.74 2.57
C PHE A 329 6.60 -11.15 3.18
N ARG A 330 6.33 -12.17 2.36
CA ARG A 330 6.37 -13.56 2.81
C ARG A 330 7.75 -13.94 3.34
N ARG A 331 8.82 -13.63 2.60
CA ARG A 331 10.20 -13.93 3.03
C ARG A 331 10.53 -13.28 4.38
N ASP A 332 10.10 -12.04 4.59
CA ASP A 332 10.34 -11.31 5.83
C ASP A 332 9.62 -11.95 7.04
N LEU A 333 8.39 -12.42 6.83
CA LEU A 333 7.65 -13.19 7.83
C LEU A 333 8.30 -14.54 8.13
N GLU A 334 8.65 -15.33 7.12
CA GLU A 334 9.27 -16.66 7.33
C GLU A 334 10.59 -16.54 8.11
N VAL A 335 11.43 -15.55 7.78
CA VAL A 335 12.66 -15.27 8.54
C VAL A 335 12.35 -14.88 9.98
N THR A 336 11.29 -14.10 10.20
CA THR A 336 10.89 -13.66 11.55
C THR A 336 10.29 -14.82 12.36
N TRP A 337 9.43 -15.63 11.77
CA TRP A 337 8.84 -16.81 12.41
C TRP A 337 9.92 -17.83 12.78
N ALA A 338 10.87 -18.10 11.88
CA ALA A 338 12.02 -18.96 12.18
C ALA A 338 12.83 -18.43 13.38
N LYS A 339 13.11 -17.12 13.43
CA LYS A 339 13.81 -16.49 14.58
C LYS A 339 13.02 -16.57 15.89
N ARG A 340 11.70 -16.66 15.83
CA ARG A 340 10.80 -16.81 17.00
C ARG A 340 10.60 -18.28 17.42
N GLY A 341 11.16 -19.23 16.69
CA GLY A 341 10.97 -20.66 16.94
C GLY A 341 9.61 -21.21 16.50
N TYR A 342 8.91 -20.50 15.61
CA TYR A 342 7.68 -21.00 15.01
C TYR A 342 7.96 -21.96 13.83
N PRO A 343 7.03 -22.86 13.50
CA PRO A 343 7.21 -23.80 12.39
C PRO A 343 7.39 -23.07 11.05
N THR A 344 8.46 -23.41 10.34
CA THR A 344 8.78 -22.95 8.98
C THR A 344 8.12 -23.80 7.91
#